data_AF-A0A0F9MY11-F1
#
_entry.id   AF-A0A0F9MY11-F1
#
_cell.length_a   1.000
_cell.length_b   1.000
_cell.length_c   1.000
_cell.angle_alpha   90.00
_cell.angle_beta   90.00
_cell.angle_gamma   90.00
#
_symmetry.space_group_name_H-M   'P 1'
#
loop_
_entity.id
_entity.type
_entity.pdbx_description
1 polymer ?
#
loop_
_entity_poly.entity_id
_entity_poly.type
_entity_poly.pdbx_seq_one_letter_code
_entity_poly.pdbx_strand_id
1 'polypeptide(L)'
;MVIVVFFVLAIATLVYAGSPLLKERSWPQIESHPVTDIQREKREGLWAIADIDSEHEMGKLTTEDHAKLRARMKAELAVIIQRERSMAGHAYASGESDIPPGLKKKLLFEVMRICGIHTSQL
;
A
#
# COMPACT_ATOMS: atom_id res chain seq x y z
N MET A 1 19.02 51.05 -23.57
CA MET A 1 18.27 50.64 -22.36
C MET A 1 17.09 49.71 -22.68
N VAL A 2 16.22 50.03 -23.65
CA VAL A 2 15.05 49.20 -24.02
C VAL A 2 15.42 47.75 -24.36
N ILE A 3 16.52 47.53 -25.11
CA ILE A 3 16.98 46.19 -25.51
C ILE A 3 17.36 45.34 -24.29
N VAL A 4 18.00 45.95 -23.28
CA VAL A 4 18.40 45.26 -22.04
C VAL A 4 17.18 44.84 -21.24
N VAL A 5 16.18 45.72 -21.14
CA VAL A 5 14.91 45.43 -20.46
C VAL A 5 14.17 44.27 -21.15
N PHE A 6 14.14 44.27 -22.47
CA PHE A 6 13.50 43.20 -23.25
C PHE A 6 14.21 41.86 -23.04
N PHE A 7 15.54 41.86 -22.98
CA PHE A 7 16.33 40.66 -22.74
C PHE A 7 16.09 40.06 -21.34
N VAL A 8 16.01 40.91 -20.32
CA VAL A 8 15.70 40.49 -18.95
C VAL A 8 14.29 39.90 -18.86
N LEU A 9 13.31 40.53 -19.52
CA LEU A 9 11.93 40.03 -19.58
C LEU A 9 11.87 38.66 -20.27
N ALA A 10 12.55 38.50 -21.41
CA ALA A 10 12.59 37.24 -22.14
C ALA A 10 13.16 36.11 -21.29
N ILE A 11 14.26 36.35 -20.56
CA ILE A 11 14.85 35.36 -19.65
C ILE A 11 13.89 35.03 -18.50
N ALA A 12 13.25 36.03 -17.90
CA ALA A 12 12.30 35.82 -16.82
C ALA A 12 11.09 34.98 -17.28
N THR A 13 10.57 35.24 -18.48
CA THR A 13 9.50 34.44 -19.08
C THR A 13 9.94 33.01 -19.35
N LEU A 14 11.17 32.81 -19.85
CA LEU A 14 11.71 31.48 -20.11
C LEU A 14 11.86 30.66 -18.83
N VAL A 15 12.36 31.27 -17.75
CA VAL A 15 12.50 30.63 -16.44
C VAL A 15 11.12 30.35 -15.83
N TYR A 16 10.18 31.29 -15.93
CA TYR A 16 8.82 31.11 -15.42
C TYR A 16 8.05 30.00 -16.15
N ALA A 17 8.17 29.94 -17.48
CA ALA A 17 7.54 28.90 -18.30
C ALA A 17 8.25 27.54 -18.19
N GLY A 18 9.57 27.52 -17.98
CA GLY A 18 10.37 26.30 -17.80
C GLY A 18 10.36 25.72 -16.38
N SER A 19 10.06 26.56 -15.38
CA SER A 19 9.87 26.17 -13.97
C SER A 19 8.94 24.97 -13.76
N PRO A 20 7.72 24.92 -14.33
CA PRO A 20 6.82 23.78 -14.13
C PRO A 20 7.38 22.47 -14.72
N LEU A 21 8.12 22.52 -15.83
CA LEU A 21 8.75 21.32 -16.42
C LEU A 21 9.84 20.71 -15.52
N LEU A 22 10.50 21.54 -14.71
CA LEU A 22 11.49 21.08 -13.73
C LEU A 22 10.83 20.57 -12.43
N LYS A 23 9.59 21.02 -12.14
CA LYS A 23 8.84 20.68 -10.93
C LYS A 23 8.14 19.32 -11.00
N GLU A 24 7.94 18.80 -12.21
CA GLU A 24 7.36 17.46 -12.45
C GLU A 24 8.30 16.29 -12.09
N ARG A 25 9.58 16.55 -11.74
CA ARG A 25 10.52 15.50 -11.31
C ARG A 25 10.42 15.13 -9.82
N SER A 26 9.36 15.59 -9.15
CA SER A 26 8.99 15.11 -7.81
C SER A 26 7.72 14.28 -7.89
N TRP A 27 7.72 13.23 -8.72
CA TRP A 27 6.86 12.10 -8.36
C TRP A 27 7.29 11.70 -6.94
N PRO A 28 6.38 11.64 -5.95
CA PRO A 28 6.72 11.02 -4.68
C PRO A 28 7.28 9.66 -5.04
N GLN A 29 8.57 9.49 -4.81
CA GLN A 29 9.23 8.22 -4.93
C GLN A 29 8.46 7.35 -3.95
N ILE A 30 7.56 6.51 -4.47
CA ILE A 30 6.87 5.50 -3.68
C ILE A 30 8.02 4.60 -3.26
N GLU A 31 8.61 4.91 -2.10
CA GLU A 31 9.57 4.04 -1.47
C GLU A 31 8.84 2.70 -1.35
N SER A 32 9.30 1.73 -2.14
CA SER A 32 8.85 0.36 -2.09
C SER A 32 9.21 -0.15 -0.71
N HIS A 33 8.33 0.10 0.25
CA HIS A 33 8.48 -0.42 1.58
C HIS A 33 8.48 -1.95 1.45
N PRO A 34 9.39 -2.68 2.10
CA PRO A 34 9.45 -4.14 2.01
C PRO A 34 8.11 -4.82 2.39
N VAL A 35 7.27 -4.11 3.16
CA VAL A 35 5.90 -4.51 3.49
C VAL A 35 4.97 -4.45 2.28
N THR A 36 5.08 -3.44 1.41
CA THR A 36 4.25 -3.32 0.19
C THR A 36 4.62 -4.38 -0.84
N ASP A 37 5.90 -4.73 -0.92
CA ASP A 37 6.37 -5.75 -1.86
C ASP A 37 5.86 -7.14 -1.49
N ILE A 38 5.88 -7.50 -0.20
CA ILE A 38 5.40 -8.81 0.26
C ILE A 38 3.86 -8.89 0.20
N GLN A 39 3.15 -7.78 0.43
CA GLN A 39 1.70 -7.74 0.18
C GLN A 39 1.35 -7.90 -1.30
N ARG A 40 2.18 -7.31 -2.19
CA ARG A 40 2.03 -7.46 -3.62
C ARG A 40 2.30 -8.91 -4.06
N GLU A 41 3.39 -9.51 -3.59
CA GLU A 41 3.76 -10.91 -3.88
C GLU A 41 2.66 -11.88 -3.44
N LYS A 42 2.07 -11.65 -2.25
CA LYS A 42 0.91 -12.42 -1.77
C LYS A 42 -0.32 -12.27 -2.67
N ARG A 43 -0.62 -11.06 -3.14
CA ARG A 43 -1.74 -10.80 -4.05
C ARG A 43 -1.53 -11.53 -5.37
N GLU A 44 -0.33 -11.43 -5.94
CA GLU A 44 0.04 -12.10 -7.18
C GLU A 44 -0.08 -13.62 -7.06
N GLY A 45 0.40 -14.22 -5.96
CA GLY A 45 0.25 -15.66 -5.71
C GLY A 45 -1.20 -16.12 -5.52
N LEU A 46 -2.06 -15.32 -4.88
CA LEU A 46 -3.50 -15.61 -4.79
C LEU A 46 -4.19 -15.53 -6.16
N TRP A 47 -3.82 -14.56 -6.98
CA TRP A 47 -4.33 -14.42 -8.34
C TRP A 47 -3.92 -15.60 -9.22
N ALA A 48 -2.68 -16.08 -9.11
CA ALA A 48 -2.22 -17.24 -9.86
C ALA A 48 -3.03 -18.50 -9.51
N ILE A 49 -3.39 -18.71 -8.24
CA ILE A 49 -4.26 -19.84 -7.84
C ILE A 49 -5.66 -19.68 -8.45
N ALA A 50 -6.23 -18.47 -8.41
CA ALA A 50 -7.55 -18.22 -8.99
C ALA A 50 -7.58 -18.42 -10.51
N ASP A 51 -6.49 -18.06 -11.19
CA ASP A 51 -6.34 -18.27 -12.64
C ASP A 51 -6.31 -19.77 -12.98
N ILE A 52 -5.54 -20.57 -12.23
CA ILE A 52 -5.49 -22.03 -12.40
C ILE A 52 -6.85 -22.69 -12.10
N ASP A 53 -7.55 -22.23 -11.07
CA ASP A 53 -8.90 -22.70 -10.76
C ASP A 53 -9.86 -22.40 -11.94
N SER A 54 -9.77 -21.20 -12.53
CA SER A 54 -10.51 -20.80 -13.75
C SER A 54 -10.14 -21.65 -14.97
N GLU A 55 -8.85 -21.94 -15.19
CA GLU A 55 -8.41 -22.79 -16.31
C GLU A 55 -8.92 -24.22 -16.20
N HIS A 56 -9.00 -24.76 -14.99
CA HIS A 56 -9.61 -26.06 -14.74
C HIS A 56 -11.13 -26.03 -14.98
N GLU A 57 -11.85 -24.99 -14.53
CA GLU A 57 -13.28 -24.82 -14.83
C GLU A 57 -13.56 -24.70 -16.33
N MET A 58 -12.65 -24.08 -17.09
CA MET A 58 -12.70 -24.02 -18.56
C MET A 58 -12.37 -25.35 -19.24
N GLY A 59 -12.00 -26.38 -18.50
CA GLY A 59 -11.63 -27.70 -19.03
C GLY A 59 -10.27 -27.74 -19.72
N LYS A 60 -9.40 -26.74 -19.50
CA LYS A 60 -8.04 -26.70 -20.07
C LYS A 60 -7.07 -27.61 -19.31
N LEU A 61 -7.32 -27.81 -18.02
CA LEU A 61 -6.52 -28.69 -17.16
C LEU A 61 -7.30 -29.94 -16.78
N THR A 62 -6.59 -31.07 -16.68
CA THR A 62 -7.12 -32.27 -16.07
C THR A 62 -7.23 -32.08 -14.56
N THR A 63 -8.11 -32.85 -13.91
CA THR A 63 -8.28 -32.82 -12.45
C THR A 63 -7.00 -33.18 -11.70
N GLU A 64 -6.19 -34.07 -12.26
CA GLU A 64 -4.91 -34.49 -11.66
C GLU A 64 -3.85 -33.39 -11.76
N ASP A 65 -3.75 -32.73 -12.92
CA ASP A 65 -2.81 -31.63 -13.13
C ASP A 65 -3.19 -30.39 -12.33
N HIS A 66 -4.49 -30.08 -12.27
CA HIS A 66 -5.01 -29.01 -11.41
C HIS A 66 -4.65 -29.24 -9.94
N ALA A 67 -4.89 -30.45 -9.42
CA ALA A 67 -4.58 -30.77 -8.02
C ALA A 67 -3.08 -30.62 -7.72
N LYS A 68 -2.21 -31.10 -8.62
CA LYS A 68 -0.75 -30.97 -8.48
C LYS A 68 -0.31 -29.51 -8.51
N LEU A 69 -0.80 -28.74 -9.48
CA LEU A 69 -0.39 -27.35 -9.68
C LEU A 69 -0.89 -26.46 -8.54
N ARG A 70 -2.14 -26.66 -8.10
CA ARG A 70 -2.73 -25.96 -6.97
C ARG A 70 -2.02 -26.27 -5.65
N ALA A 71 -1.62 -27.52 -5.43
CA ALA A 71 -0.84 -27.89 -4.24
C ALA A 71 0.53 -27.21 -4.22
N ARG A 72 1.23 -27.17 -5.36
CA ARG A 72 2.51 -26.48 -5.51
C ARG A 72 2.37 -24.98 -5.24
N MET A 73 1.40 -24.31 -5.87
CA MET A 73 1.18 -22.87 -5.70
C MET A 73 0.81 -22.50 -4.26
N LYS A 74 0.03 -23.35 -3.57
CA LYS A 74 -0.25 -23.19 -2.13
C LYS A 74 1.00 -23.30 -1.28
N ALA A 75 1.91 -24.21 -1.60
CA ALA A 75 3.18 -24.36 -0.88
C ALA A 75 4.07 -23.11 -1.05
N GLU A 76 4.15 -22.58 -2.28
CA GLU A 76 4.88 -21.34 -2.57
C GLU A 76 4.26 -20.13 -1.83
N LEU A 77 2.93 -20.00 -1.84
CA LEU A 77 2.23 -18.94 -1.11
C LEU A 77 2.40 -19.04 0.42
N ALA A 78 2.48 -20.26 0.97
CA ALA A 78 2.69 -20.46 2.40
C ALA A 78 4.03 -19.86 2.88
N VAL A 79 5.08 -19.95 2.07
CA VAL A 79 6.39 -19.33 2.36
C VAL A 79 6.27 -17.81 2.41
N ILE A 80 5.54 -17.20 1.48
CA ILE A 80 5.31 -15.74 1.43
C ILE A 80 4.51 -15.29 2.66
N ILE A 81 3.46 -16.01 3.04
CA ILE A 81 2.66 -15.71 4.25
C ILE A 81 3.50 -15.85 5.52
N GLN A 82 4.40 -16.83 5.57
CA GLN A 82 5.32 -16.98 6.70
C GLN A 82 6.32 -15.83 6.79
N ARG A 83 6.83 -15.37 5.65
CA ARG A 83 7.70 -14.18 5.55
C ARG A 83 6.94 -12.91 6.00
N GLU A 84 5.70 -12.71 5.54
CA GLU A 84 4.80 -11.63 5.98
C GLU A 84 4.64 -11.63 7.51
N ARG A 85 4.38 -12.80 8.11
CA ARG A 85 4.25 -12.94 9.57
C ARG A 85 5.54 -12.63 10.32
N SER A 86 6.70 -13.06 9.82
CA SER A 86 7.98 -12.75 10.47
C SER A 86 8.29 -11.24 10.48
N MET A 87 7.94 -10.53 9.40
CA MET A 87 8.10 -9.07 9.36
C MET A 87 7.06 -8.34 10.22
N ALA A 88 5.81 -8.82 10.23
CA ALA A 88 4.78 -8.29 11.12
C ALA A 88 5.14 -8.49 12.59
N GLY A 89 5.71 -9.65 12.95
CA GLY A 89 6.18 -9.93 14.31
C GLY A 89 7.25 -8.94 14.82
N HIS A 90 8.09 -8.41 13.94
CA HIS A 90 9.05 -7.35 14.29
C HIS A 90 8.40 -5.96 14.38
N ALA A 91 7.38 -5.67 13.57
CA ALA A 91 6.60 -4.43 13.69
C ALA A 91 5.73 -4.38 14.96
N TYR A 92 5.19 -5.52 15.41
CA TYR A 92 4.43 -5.63 16.65
C TYR A 92 5.31 -5.70 17.91
N ALA A 93 6.50 -6.31 17.85
CA ALA A 93 7.46 -6.30 18.96
C ALA A 93 8.04 -4.90 19.24
N SER A 94 8.05 -4.02 18.24
CA SER A 94 8.46 -2.61 18.38
C SER A 94 7.27 -1.65 18.56
N GLY A 95 6.04 -2.15 18.58
CA GLY A 95 4.80 -1.35 18.61
C GLY A 95 3.87 -1.62 19.80
N GLU A 96 4.30 -2.43 20.76
CA GLU A 96 3.58 -2.58 22.03
C GLU A 96 3.99 -1.41 22.96
N SER A 97 3.06 -0.46 23.15
CA SER A 97 3.11 0.69 24.08
C SER A 97 3.66 2.02 23.55
N ASP A 98 2.95 2.64 22.62
CA ASP A 98 2.92 4.11 22.57
C ASP A 98 1.56 4.68 22.12
N ILE A 99 0.46 4.02 22.51
CA ILE A 99 -0.84 4.70 22.51
C ILE A 99 -0.88 5.50 23.81
N PRO A 100 -0.79 6.84 23.78
CA PRO A 100 -0.82 7.63 25.00
C PRO A 100 -2.13 7.31 25.75
N PRO A 101 -2.08 7.12 27.08
CA PRO A 101 -3.20 6.58 27.87
C PRO A 101 -4.50 7.43 27.77
N GLY A 102 -4.42 8.65 27.22
CA GLY A 102 -5.57 9.50 26.93
C GLY A 102 -6.25 9.29 25.57
N LEU A 103 -5.58 8.70 24.57
CA LEU A 103 -6.14 8.58 23.21
C LEU A 103 -7.24 7.52 23.14
N LYS A 104 -7.09 6.41 23.87
CA LYS A 104 -8.13 5.39 23.99
C LYS A 104 -9.44 5.97 24.54
N LYS A 105 -9.35 6.83 25.57
CA LYS A 105 -10.52 7.50 26.17
C LYS A 105 -11.16 8.50 25.20
N LYS A 106 -10.36 9.27 24.45
CA LYS A 106 -10.87 10.21 23.43
C LYS A 106 -11.59 9.49 22.31
N LEU A 107 -11.01 8.41 21.77
CA LEU A 107 -11.64 7.59 20.72
C LEU A 107 -12.95 6.98 21.20
N LEU A 108 -12.97 6.44 22.44
CA LEU A 108 -14.16 5.84 23.01
C LEU A 108 -15.27 6.89 23.22
N PHE A 109 -14.90 8.10 23.65
CA PHE A 109 -15.82 9.23 23.77
C PHE A 109 -16.36 9.69 22.41
N GLU A 110 -15.51 9.74 21.38
CA GLU A 110 -15.89 10.12 20.03
C GLU A 110 -16.87 9.11 19.41
N VAL A 111 -16.60 7.82 19.60
CA VAL A 111 -17.49 6.74 19.13
C VAL A 111 -18.82 6.77 19.89
N MET A 112 -18.81 6.98 21.22
CA MET A 112 -20.05 7.14 21.99
C MET A 112 -20.86 8.37 21.56
N ARG A 113 -20.19 9.48 21.24
CA ARG A 113 -20.82 10.70 20.70
C ARG A 113 -21.48 10.45 19.35
N ILE A 114 -20.81 9.74 18.44
CA ILE A 114 -21.34 9.39 17.12
C ILE A 114 -22.50 8.41 17.22
N CYS A 115 -22.43 7.43 18.13
CA CYS A 115 -23.49 6.45 18.36
C CYS A 115 -24.65 6.98 19.23
N GLY A 116 -24.60 8.22 19.71
CA GLY A 116 -25.68 8.85 20.49
C GLY A 116 -25.92 8.24 21.87
N ILE A 117 -24.95 7.50 22.42
CA ILE A 117 -25.07 6.84 23.73
C ILE A 117 -24.72 7.88 24.81
N HIS A 118 -25.73 8.57 25.33
CA HIS A 118 -25.58 9.40 26.54
C HIS A 118 -25.49 8.50 27.76
N THR A 119 -24.28 8.27 28.29
CA THR A 119 -24.13 7.73 29.64
C THR A 119 -24.42 8.83 30.65
N SER A 120 -25.70 9.03 30.96
CA SER A 120 -26.11 9.54 32.26
C SER A 120 -25.71 8.52 33.32
N GLN A 121 -24.89 8.97 34.28
CA GLN A 121 -24.29 8.25 35.41
C GLN A 121 -22.89 7.64 35.17
N LEU A 122 -21.88 8.48 35.45
CA LEU A 122 -20.72 8.12 36.26
C LEU A 122 -20.53 9.22 37.30
#